data_AF-I1D5C1-F1
#
_entry.id   AF-I1D5C1-F1
#
_cell.length_a   1.000
_cell.length_b   1.000
_cell.length_c   1.000
_cell.angle_alpha   90.00
_cell.angle_beta   90.00
_cell.angle_gamma   90.00
#
_symmetry.space_group_name_H-M   'P 1'
#
loop_
_entity.id
_entity.type
_entity.pdbx_description
1 polymer ?
#
loop_
_entity_poly.entity_id
_entity_poly.type
_entity_poly.pdbx_seq_one_letter_code
_entity_poly.pdbx_strand_id
1 'polypeptide(L)'
;MIARDRELLTRLGQVNASIGEVVLALMAAQDGGELPANGLREVGQALRTLAEDMIARAAELDTTPPPRPGRCALCGTEPVACPHAEAWMVESRFCVDCIDHCLSDARHGHWCPVDAFAHAQETSFRGKARLDA
;
A
#
# COMPACT_ATOMS: atom_id res chain seq x y z
N MET A 1 -11.83 9.67 -5.66
CA MET A 1 -11.46 9.95 -4.27
C MET A 1 -12.71 10.32 -3.51
N ILE A 2 -13.10 9.50 -2.52
CA ILE A 2 -14.30 9.76 -1.71
C ILE A 2 -14.06 10.97 -0.79
N ALA A 3 -15.12 11.62 -0.31
CA ALA A 3 -15.02 12.87 0.47
C ALA A 3 -14.09 12.75 1.68
N ARG A 4 -14.15 11.63 2.40
CA ARG A 4 -13.32 11.33 3.58
C ARG A 4 -11.82 11.27 3.26
N ASP A 5 -11.42 10.67 2.14
CA ASP A 5 -10.01 10.62 1.73
C ASP A 5 -9.49 12.04 1.43
N ARG A 6 -10.32 12.88 0.82
CA ARG A 6 -9.96 14.29 0.55
C ARG A 6 -9.71 15.04 1.85
N GLU A 7 -10.61 14.88 2.82
CA GLU A 7 -10.49 15.51 4.14
C GLU A 7 -9.22 15.07 4.88
N LEU A 8 -8.92 13.78 4.86
CA LEU A 8 -7.71 13.22 5.46
C LEU A 8 -6.43 13.83 4.84
N LEU A 9 -6.39 13.93 3.51
CA LEU A 9 -5.28 14.56 2.79
C LEU A 9 -5.21 16.07 3.02
N THR A 10 -6.34 16.76 3.13
CA THR A 10 -6.37 18.18 3.48
C THR A 10 -5.79 18.41 4.88
N ARG A 11 -6.16 17.60 5.87
CA ARG A 11 -5.60 17.67 7.23
C ARG A 11 -4.10 17.40 7.24
N LEU A 12 -3.63 16.39 6.51
CA LEU A 12 -2.20 16.12 6.37
C LEU A 12 -1.46 17.30 5.71
N GLY A 13 -2.03 17.88 4.66
CA GLY A 13 -1.47 19.06 3.99
C GLY A 13 -1.39 20.28 4.92
N GLN A 14 -2.40 20.51 5.76
CA GLN A 14 -2.40 21.58 6.75
C GLN A 14 -1.29 21.38 7.79
N VAL A 15 -1.15 20.16 8.35
CA VAL A 15 -0.07 19.84 9.29
C VAL A 15 1.30 20.04 8.64
N ASN A 16 1.50 19.56 7.41
CA ASN A 16 2.75 19.75 6.68
C ASN A 16 3.08 21.24 6.45
N ALA A 17 2.07 22.07 6.20
CA ALA A 17 2.25 23.51 6.02
C ALA A 17 2.58 24.23 7.34
N SER A 18 2.00 23.81 8.47
CA SER A 18 2.12 24.52 9.76
C SER A 18 3.22 23.97 10.68
N ILE A 19 3.76 22.78 10.44
CA ILE A 19 4.66 22.11 11.38
C ILE A 19 5.94 22.91 11.64
N GLY A 20 6.46 23.61 10.63
CA GLY A 20 7.65 24.46 10.77
C GLY A 20 7.42 25.62 11.74
N GLU A 21 6.26 26.28 11.63
CA GLU A 21 5.88 27.38 12.53
C GLU A 21 5.72 26.91 13.98
N VAL A 22 5.13 25.71 14.17
CA VAL A 22 4.99 25.09 15.48
C VAL A 22 6.35 24.77 16.11
N VAL A 23 7.28 24.23 15.32
CA VAL A 23 8.65 23.96 15.80
C VAL A 23 9.35 25.25 16.21
N LEU A 24 9.24 26.32 15.41
CA LEU A 24 9.80 27.62 15.75
C LEU A 24 9.18 28.19 17.03
N ALA A 25 7.86 28.06 17.22
CA ALA A 25 7.18 28.50 18.43
C ALA A 25 7.66 27.73 19.67
N LEU A 26 7.84 26.41 19.57
CA LEU A 26 8.39 25.59 20.65
C LEU A 26 9.83 25.98 21.01
N MET A 27 10.65 26.30 20.01
CA MET A 27 12.02 26.79 20.22
C MET A 27 12.03 28.16 20.89
N ALA A 28 11.14 29.08 20.47
CA ALA A 28 11.03 30.41 21.06
C ALA A 28 10.50 30.38 22.51
N ALA A 29 9.73 29.35 22.86
CA ALA A 29 9.16 29.16 24.20
C ALA A 29 10.08 28.34 25.14
N GLN A 30 11.34 28.12 24.77
CA GLN A 30 12.30 27.46 25.65
C GLN A 30 12.56 28.27 26.92
N ASP A 31 12.72 27.56 28.04
CA ASP A 31 13.14 28.14 29.31
C ASP A 31 14.39 27.41 29.80
N GLY A 32 15.48 28.13 30.02
CA GLY A 32 16.77 27.54 30.37
C GLY A 32 17.37 26.58 29.32
N GLY A 33 16.88 26.62 28.06
CA GLY A 33 17.26 25.68 27.00
C GLY A 33 16.42 24.38 26.99
N GLU A 34 15.45 24.24 27.89
CA GLU A 34 14.51 23.13 27.90
C GLU A 34 13.25 23.47 27.09
N LEU A 35 12.72 22.46 26.38
CA LEU A 35 11.49 22.61 25.60
C LEU A 35 10.24 22.51 26.50
N PRO A 36 9.17 23.27 26.20
CA PRO A 36 7.96 23.25 27.01
C PRO A 36 7.24 21.90 26.89
N ALA A 37 7.21 21.12 27.97
CA ALA A 37 6.63 19.78 27.99
C ALA A 37 5.14 19.74 27.57
N ASN A 38 4.36 20.78 27.92
CA ASN A 38 2.96 20.88 27.50
C ASN A 38 2.83 21.01 25.98
N GLY A 39 3.61 21.90 25.36
CA GLY A 39 3.61 22.08 23.91
C GLY A 39 4.04 20.83 23.16
N LEU A 40 5.07 20.13 23.66
CA LEU A 40 5.49 18.84 23.10
C LEU A 40 4.37 17.78 23.19
N ARG A 41 3.65 17.72 24.31
CA ARG A 41 2.52 16.78 24.47
C ARG A 41 1.37 17.09 23.51
N GLU A 42 0.99 18.36 23.38
CA GLU A 42 -0.09 18.78 22.48
C GLU A 42 0.23 18.45 21.03
N VAL A 43 1.42 18.82 20.56
CA VAL A 43 1.85 18.53 19.18
C VAL A 43 1.96 17.04 18.93
N GLY A 44 2.57 16.29 19.87
CA GLY A 44 2.68 14.84 19.78
C GLY A 44 1.31 14.16 19.73
N GLN A 45 0.34 14.62 20.52
CA GLN A 45 -1.03 14.10 20.49
C GLN A 45 -1.72 14.40 19.16
N ALA A 46 -1.59 15.61 18.62
CA ALA A 46 -2.18 15.97 17.34
C ALA A 46 -1.62 15.11 16.18
N LEU A 47 -0.29 14.92 16.15
CA LEU A 47 0.37 14.07 15.16
C LEU A 47 -0.06 12.61 15.28
N ARG A 48 -0.15 12.09 16.51
CA ARG A 48 -0.62 10.73 16.76
C ARG A 48 -2.04 10.53 16.26
N THR A 49 -2.97 11.45 16.57
CA THR A 49 -4.35 11.36 16.10
C THR A 49 -4.44 11.32 14.58
N LEU A 50 -3.68 12.18 13.87
CA LEU A 50 -3.65 12.15 12.40
C LEU A 50 -3.09 10.82 11.87
N ALA A 51 -2.01 10.30 12.47
CA ALA A 51 -1.43 9.02 12.08
C ALA A 51 -2.42 7.85 12.31
N GLU A 52 -3.11 7.84 13.44
CA GLU A 52 -4.15 6.85 13.76
C GLU A 52 -5.29 6.90 12.74
N ASP A 53 -5.76 8.09 12.36
CA ASP A 53 -6.79 8.27 11.33
C ASP A 53 -6.34 7.71 9.96
N MET A 54 -5.07 7.94 9.59
CA MET A 54 -4.49 7.42 8.34
C MET A 54 -4.40 5.89 8.34
N ILE A 55 -3.92 5.31 9.45
CA ILE A 55 -3.81 3.85 9.61
C ILE A 55 -5.19 3.19 9.60
N ALA A 56 -6.15 3.75 10.33
CA ALA A 56 -7.52 3.26 10.35
C ALA A 56 -8.13 3.28 8.94
N ARG A 57 -7.87 4.35 8.17
CA ARG A 57 -8.34 4.43 6.79
C ARG A 57 -7.68 3.39 5.89
N ALA A 58 -6.39 3.12 6.06
CA ALA A 58 -5.70 2.08 5.31
C ALA A 58 -6.30 0.68 5.61
N ALA A 59 -6.55 0.36 6.88
CA ALA A 59 -7.17 -0.91 7.27
C ALA A 59 -8.58 -1.09 6.67
N GLU A 60 -9.38 -0.02 6.58
CA GLU A 60 -10.67 -0.05 5.89
C GLU A 60 -10.52 -0.34 4.38
N LEU A 61 -9.48 0.20 3.74
CA LEU A 61 -9.20 -0.05 2.33
C LEU A 61 -8.74 -1.49 2.10
N ASP A 62 -7.87 -2.01 2.95
CA ASP A 62 -7.36 -3.38 2.87
C ASP A 62 -8.48 -4.43 3.04
N THR A 63 -9.52 -4.09 3.81
CA THR A 63 -10.69 -4.96 4.04
C THR A 63 -11.79 -4.79 3.00
N THR A 64 -11.69 -3.84 2.07
CA THR A 64 -12.71 -3.62 1.03
C THR A 64 -12.44 -4.51 -0.19
N PRO A 65 -13.30 -5.51 -0.49
CA PRO A 65 -13.17 -6.34 -1.69
C PRO A 65 -13.15 -5.49 -2.98
N PRO A 66 -12.31 -5.82 -3.98
CA PRO A 66 -12.35 -5.10 -5.24
C PRO A 66 -13.73 -5.31 -5.88
N PRO A 67 -14.23 -4.30 -6.62
CA PRO A 67 -15.59 -4.33 -7.17
C PRO A 67 -15.82 -5.45 -8.17
N ARG A 68 -14.77 -6.12 -8.66
CA ARG A 68 -14.82 -7.37 -9.42
C ARG A 68 -13.60 -8.20 -9.08
N PRO A 69 -13.74 -9.37 -8.46
CA PRO A 69 -12.63 -10.30 -8.45
C PRO A 69 -12.36 -10.74 -9.90
N GLY A 70 -11.12 -10.62 -10.35
CA GLY A 70 -10.75 -11.03 -11.71
C GLY A 70 -11.12 -12.50 -11.95
N ARG A 71 -11.30 -12.87 -13.23
CA ARG A 71 -11.38 -14.28 -13.63
C ARG A 71 -9.96 -14.84 -13.72
N CYS A 72 -9.80 -16.08 -13.30
CA CYS A 72 -8.57 -16.83 -13.47
C CYS A 72 -8.17 -16.83 -14.96
N ALA A 73 -6.95 -16.39 -15.25
CA ALA A 73 -6.43 -16.31 -16.62
C ALA A 73 -6.20 -17.68 -17.26
N LEU A 74 -6.17 -18.77 -16.46
CA LEU A 74 -6.02 -20.14 -16.95
C LEU A 74 -7.37 -20.82 -17.19
N CYS A 75 -8.25 -20.87 -16.17
CA CYS A 75 -9.49 -21.65 -16.22
C CYS A 75 -10.78 -20.81 -16.31
N GLY A 76 -10.69 -19.48 -16.18
CA GLY A 76 -11.85 -18.58 -16.25
C GLY A 76 -12.72 -18.52 -14.99
N THR A 77 -12.41 -19.31 -13.95
CA THR A 77 -13.08 -19.31 -12.65
C THR A 77 -12.94 -17.97 -11.94
N GLU A 78 -14.00 -17.54 -11.28
CA GLU A 78 -14.03 -16.35 -10.42
C GLU A 78 -14.33 -16.80 -8.97
N PRO A 79 -13.63 -16.28 -7.95
CA PRO A 79 -12.56 -15.27 -8.00
C PRO A 79 -11.16 -15.87 -8.28
N VAL A 80 -10.20 -15.02 -8.66
CA VAL A 80 -8.76 -15.28 -8.48
C VAL A 80 -8.40 -15.40 -6.99
N ALA A 81 -7.22 -15.95 -6.67
CA ALA A 81 -6.82 -16.30 -5.30
C ALA A 81 -6.71 -15.10 -4.36
N CYS A 82 -6.10 -14.01 -4.81
CA CYS A 82 -6.03 -12.75 -4.10
C CYS A 82 -6.39 -11.59 -5.05
N PRO A 83 -7.68 -11.28 -5.21
CA PRO A 83 -8.14 -10.21 -6.10
C PRO A 83 -7.58 -8.82 -5.78
N HIS A 84 -7.08 -8.64 -4.55
CA HIS A 84 -6.53 -7.40 -4.02
C HIS A 84 -5.01 -7.28 -4.20
N ALA A 85 -4.35 -8.36 -4.56
CA ALA A 85 -2.92 -8.32 -4.81
C ALA A 85 -2.64 -7.39 -6.01
N GLU A 86 -1.50 -6.71 -5.97
CA GLU A 86 -1.01 -5.89 -7.07
C GLU A 86 -1.04 -6.70 -8.39
N ALA A 87 -1.34 -6.04 -9.51
CA ALA A 87 -1.61 -6.70 -10.79
C ALA A 87 -0.45 -7.55 -11.37
N TRP A 88 0.75 -7.42 -10.81
CA TRP A 88 1.93 -8.20 -11.15
C TRP A 88 2.07 -9.47 -10.30
N MET A 89 1.30 -9.63 -9.22
CA MET A 89 1.31 -10.83 -8.39
C MET A 89 0.51 -11.95 -9.06
N VAL A 90 0.96 -13.19 -8.84
CA VAL A 90 0.35 -14.39 -9.42
C VAL A 90 -1.08 -14.58 -8.90
N GLU A 91 -1.26 -14.29 -7.62
CA GLU A 91 -2.49 -14.41 -6.86
C GLU A 91 -3.58 -13.45 -7.37
N SER A 92 -3.20 -12.35 -8.02
CA SER A 92 -4.14 -11.41 -8.63
C SER A 92 -4.69 -11.88 -9.99
N ARG A 93 -4.18 -13.02 -10.52
CA ARG A 93 -4.40 -13.45 -11.92
C ARG A 93 -4.88 -14.89 -12.06
N PHE A 94 -4.59 -15.74 -11.08
CA PHE A 94 -4.98 -17.16 -11.08
C PHE A 94 -5.80 -17.53 -9.82
N CYS A 95 -6.70 -18.50 -9.92
CA CYS A 95 -7.41 -19.04 -8.75
C CYS A 95 -6.52 -20.00 -7.94
N VAL A 96 -6.90 -20.24 -6.68
CA VAL A 96 -6.14 -21.08 -5.74
C VAL A 96 -5.87 -22.47 -6.34
N ASP A 97 -6.88 -23.11 -6.93
CA ASP A 97 -6.74 -24.45 -7.52
C ASP A 97 -5.69 -24.51 -8.64
N CYS A 98 -5.62 -23.48 -9.50
CA CYS A 98 -4.64 -23.43 -10.57
C CYS A 98 -3.23 -23.15 -10.05
N ILE A 99 -3.10 -22.36 -8.99
CA ILE A 99 -1.81 -22.10 -8.31
C ILE A 99 -1.32 -23.40 -7.66
N ASP A 100 -2.17 -24.03 -6.85
CA ASP A 100 -1.84 -25.27 -6.15
C ASP A 100 -1.50 -26.40 -7.12
N HIS A 101 -2.20 -26.50 -8.25
CA HIS A 101 -1.88 -27.47 -9.30
C HIS A 101 -0.50 -27.23 -9.91
N CYS A 102 -0.12 -25.97 -10.20
CA CYS A 102 1.22 -25.69 -10.72
C CYS A 102 2.29 -25.97 -9.66
N LEU A 103 2.12 -25.51 -8.41
CA LEU A 103 3.08 -25.71 -7.33
C LEU A 103 3.26 -27.19 -6.95
N SER A 104 2.23 -28.02 -7.14
CA SER A 104 2.27 -29.45 -6.82
C SER A 104 2.85 -30.31 -7.95
N ASP A 105 3.06 -29.78 -9.16
CA ASP A 105 3.68 -30.54 -10.26
C ASP A 105 5.21 -30.48 -10.20
N ALA A 106 5.79 -31.42 -9.45
CA ALA A 106 7.24 -31.57 -9.33
C ALA A 106 7.97 -31.88 -10.65
N ARG A 107 7.24 -32.27 -11.72
CA ARG A 107 7.85 -32.63 -13.01
C ARG A 107 7.90 -31.47 -13.99
N HIS A 108 7.28 -30.33 -13.68
CA HIS A 108 7.09 -29.19 -14.60
C HIS A 108 6.62 -29.66 -15.99
N GLY A 109 5.79 -30.70 -16.03
CA GLY A 109 5.43 -31.41 -17.26
C GLY A 109 4.36 -30.71 -18.07
N HIS A 110 3.72 -29.70 -17.48
CA HIS A 110 2.73 -28.84 -18.12
C HIS A 110 3.30 -27.44 -18.37
N TRP A 111 2.74 -26.74 -19.36
CA TRP A 111 3.01 -25.33 -19.55
C TRP A 111 2.46 -24.56 -18.34
N CYS A 112 3.32 -24.12 -17.41
CA CYS A 112 2.88 -23.39 -16.23
C CYS A 112 2.71 -21.89 -16.57
N PRO A 113 1.48 -21.36 -16.52
CA PRO A 113 1.22 -19.94 -16.78
C PRO A 113 1.83 -19.03 -15.71
N VAL A 114 2.08 -19.55 -14.50
CA VAL A 114 2.75 -18.84 -13.41
C VAL A 114 4.21 -18.56 -13.77
N ASP A 115 4.94 -19.58 -14.24
CA ASP A 115 6.34 -19.42 -14.68
C ASP A 115 6.45 -18.49 -15.89
N ALA A 116 5.56 -18.66 -16.89
CA ALA A 116 5.51 -17.79 -18.05
C ALA A 116 5.22 -16.33 -17.66
N PHE A 117 4.35 -16.12 -16.67
CA PHE A 117 4.03 -14.79 -16.15
C PHE A 117 5.19 -14.18 -15.35
N ALA A 118 5.82 -14.97 -14.48
CA ALA A 118 7.01 -14.55 -13.73
C ALA A 118 8.15 -14.12 -14.68
N HIS A 119 8.45 -14.92 -15.70
CA HIS A 119 9.45 -14.57 -16.72
C HIS A 119 9.09 -13.31 -17.55
N ALA A 120 7.80 -13.11 -17.87
CA ALA A 120 7.36 -11.90 -18.55
C ALA A 120 7.53 -10.63 -17.68
N GLN A 121 7.35 -10.72 -16.36
CA GLN A 121 7.60 -9.62 -15.43
C GLN A 121 9.09 -9.33 -15.27
N GLU A 122 9.93 -10.35 -15.09
CA GLU A 122 11.39 -10.19 -14.98
C GLU A 122 11.99 -9.48 -16.21
N THR A 123 11.51 -9.84 -17.41
CA THR A 123 11.95 -9.21 -18.66
C THR A 123 11.45 -7.77 -18.79
N SER A 124 10.22 -7.48 -18.37
CA SER A 124 9.67 -6.12 -18.35
C SER A 124 10.41 -5.20 -17.37
N PHE A 125 10.69 -5.69 -16.16
CA PHE A 125 11.39 -4.93 -15.11
C PHE A 125 12.84 -4.62 -15.50
N ARG A 126 13.56 -5.59 -16.10
CA ARG A 126 14.91 -5.37 -16.66
C ARG A 126 14.91 -4.40 -17.83
N GLY A 127 13.87 -4.42 -18.67
CA GLY A 127 13.71 -3.47 -19.77
C GLY A 127 13.53 -2.03 -19.27
N LYS A 128 12.74 -1.85 -18.21
CA LYS A 128 12.50 -0.55 -17.57
C LYS A 128 13.78 0.03 -16.94
N ALA A 129 14.51 -0.79 -16.17
CA ALA A 129 15.79 -0.38 -15.56
C ALA A 129 16.88 -0.01 -16.57
N ARG A 130 16.81 -0.52 -17.81
CA ARG A 130 17.76 -0.22 -18.89
C ARG A 130 17.43 1.07 -19.65
N LEU A 131 16.17 1.52 -19.61
CA LEU A 131 15.73 2.76 -20.24
C LEU A 131 15.95 3.98 -19.34
N ASP A 132 16.08 3.75 -18.03
CA ASP A 132 16.29 4.79 -17.01
C ASP A 132 17.78 5.01 -16.65
N ALA A 133 18.72 4.40 -17.38
CA ALA A 133 20.18 4.47 -17.18
C ALA A 133 20.89 5.07 -18.41
#